data_AF-A0A440UUN2-F1
#
_entry.id   AF-A0A440UUN2-F1
#
_cell.length_a   1.000
_cell.length_b   1.000
_cell.length_c   1.000
_cell.angle_alpha   90.00
_cell.angle_beta   90.00
_cell.angle_gamma   90.00
#
_symmetry.space_group_name_H-M   'P 1'
#
loop_
_entity.id
_entity.type
_entity.pdbx_description
1 polymer ?
#
loop_
_entity_poly.entity_id
_entity_poly.type
_entity_poly.pdbx_seq_one_letter_code
_entity_poly.pdbx_strand_id
1 'polypeptide(L)' 'PLAVIDIPAFCADAGHQLIETAAVDGGHRFLVERGGAA' A
#
# COMPACT_ATOMS: atom_id res chain seq x y z
N PRO A 1 -11.50 -0.64 6.84
CA PRO A 1 -11.68 0.59 6.04
C PRO A 1 -11.33 0.34 4.58
N LEU A 2 -11.97 1.03 3.62
CA LEU A 2 -11.75 0.84 2.18
C LEU A 2 -10.26 0.83 1.79
N ALA A 3 -9.46 1.73 2.38
CA ALA A 3 -8.02 1.84 2.14
C ALA A 3 -7.22 0.53 2.34
N VAL A 4 -7.63 -0.37 3.24
CA VAL A 4 -6.95 -1.66 3.47
C VAL A 4 -7.15 -2.63 2.30
N ILE A 5 -8.25 -2.47 1.55
CA ILE A 5 -8.59 -3.28 0.38
C ILE A 5 -7.95 -2.66 -0.87
N ASP A 6 -8.05 -1.34 -1.00
CA ASP A 6 -7.70 -0.65 -2.24
C ASP A 6 -6.18 -0.45 -2.40
N ILE A 7 -5.44 -0.21 -1.31
CA ILE A 7 -4.00 0.07 -1.38
C ILE A 7 -3.17 -1.12 -1.88
N PRO A 8 -3.40 -2.37 -1.44
CA PRO A 8 -2.70 -3.54 -2.00
C PRO A 8 -2.91 -3.69 -3.51
N ALA A 9 -4.14 -3.54 -3.98
CA ALA A 9 -4.47 -3.61 -5.40
C ALA A 9 -3.81 -2.47 -6.19
N PHE A 10 -3.91 -1.24 -5.69
CA PHE A 10 -3.27 -0.07 -6.29
C PHE A 10 -1.75 -0.23 -6.42
N CYS A 11 -1.08 -0.74 -5.38
CA CYS A 11 0.36 -0.94 -5.44
C CYS A 11 0.73 -1.93 -6.55
N ALA A 12 0.03 -3.07 -6.63
CA ALA A 12 0.26 -4.07 -7.66
C ALA A 12 0.05 -3.50 -9.08
N ASP A 13 -1.05 -2.79 -9.30
CA ASP A 13 -1.39 -2.20 -10.61
C ASP A 13 -0.42 -1.10 -11.04
N ALA A 14 0.06 -0.29 -10.07
CA ALA A 14 1.06 0.75 -10.31
C ALA A 14 2.50 0.21 -10.41
N GLY A 15 2.69 -1.11 -10.27
CA GLY A 15 4.01 -1.73 -10.26
C GLY A 15 4.83 -1.41 -9.01
N HIS A 16 4.20 -0.94 -7.94
CA HIS A 16 4.82 -0.74 -6.62
C HIS A 16 4.72 -2.02 -5.77
N GLN A 17 5.59 -2.12 -4.77
CA GLN A 17 5.56 -3.23 -3.83
C GLN A 17 5.07 -2.74 -2.46
N LEU A 18 3.97 -3.31 -1.97
CA LEU A 18 3.52 -3.08 -0.59
C LEU A 18 4.38 -3.92 0.36
N ILE A 19 5.14 -3.28 1.22
CA ILE A 19 6.10 -3.91 2.13
C ILE A 19 5.45 -4.22 3.48
N GLU A 20 4.64 -3.30 4.01
CA GLU A 20 4.02 -3.44 5.33
C GLU A 20 2.66 -2.77 5.37
N THR A 21 1.73 -3.37 6.13
CA THR A 21 0.49 -2.74 6.57
C THR A 21 0.40 -2.80 8.09
N ALA A 22 0.19 -1.65 8.74
CA ALA A 22 0.04 -1.56 10.18
C ALA A 22 -1.25 -0.82 10.54
N ALA A 23 -2.03 -1.37 11.47
CA ALA A 23 -3.10 -0.63 12.12
C ALA A 23 -2.49 0.37 13.11
N VAL A 24 -2.98 1.61 13.09
CA VAL A 24 -2.62 2.67 14.03
C VAL A 24 -3.89 3.23 14.65
N ASP A 25 -3.75 4.02 15.72
CA ASP A 25 -4.93 4.66 16.29
C ASP A 25 -5.62 5.55 15.25
N GLY A 26 -6.92 5.33 15.07
CA GLY A 26 -7.73 6.02 14.06
C GLY A 26 -7.44 5.69 12.59
N GLY A 27 -6.59 4.71 12.24
CA GLY A 27 -6.31 4.43 10.83
C GLY A 27 -5.32 3.31 10.50
N HIS A 28 -4.70 3.42 9.32
CA HIS A 28 -3.71 2.46 8.81
C HIS A 28 -2.52 3.18 8.21
N ARG A 29 -1.33 2.60 8.40
CA ARG A 29 -0.07 3.00 7.77
C ARG A 29 0.35 1.92 6.78
N PHE A 30 0.83 2.35 5.62
CA PHE A 30 1.33 1.49 4.56
C PHE A 30 2.77 1.88 4.23
N LEU A 31 3.68 0.91 4.24
CA LEU A 31 5.04 1.09 3.74
C LEU A 31 5.08 0.55 2.32
N VAL A 32 5.34 1.42 1.34
CA VAL A 32 5.35 1.07 -0.07
C VAL A 32 6.73 1.35 -0.65
N GLU A 33 7.31 0.33 -1.28
CA GLU A 33 8.48 0.49 -2.12
C GLU A 33 8.02 0.87 -3.54
N ARG A 34 8.59 1.95 -4.06
CA ARG A 34 8.32 2.39 -5.43
C ARG A 34 9.01 1.43 -6.39
N GLY A 35 8.23 0.62 -7.11
CA GLY A 35 8.76 -0.04 -8.30
C GLY A 35 8.89 0.97 -9.45
N GLY A 36 10.04 0.94 -10.11
CA GLY A 36 10.45 1.94 -11.08
C GLY A 36 9.63 1.90 -12.37
N ALA A 37 9.29 3.09 -12.87
CA ALA A 37 9.17 3.31 -14.30
C ALA A 37 10.57 3.11 -14.91
N ALA A 38 10.70 2.12 -15.79
CA ALA A 38 11.84 2.03 -16.70
C ALA A 38 11.73 3.11 -17.78
#